data_AF-A0A848FD87-F1
#
_entry.id   AF-A0A848FD87-F1
#
_cell.length_a   1.000
_cell.length_b   1.000
_cell.length_c   1.000
_cell.angle_alpha   90.00
_cell.angle_beta   90.00
_cell.angle_gamma   90.00
#
_symmetry.space_group_name_H-M   'P 1'
#
loop_
_entity.id
_entity.type
_entity.pdbx_description
1 polymer ?
#
loop_
_entity_poly.entity_id
_entity_poly.type
_entity_poly.pdbx_seq_one_letter_code
_entity_poly.pdbx_strand_id
1 'polypeptide(L)'
;MCYVWAHNPTAAVNVPYTPSGTYSYNAVGRAAANRVTRTGVGSYVVTCRGVGGGALFAGSGSWGAGGHVQVTAYGTEDADYCKVGSWGTGGADFTASVRCYNSAGIPSDHRFTLMFSW
;
A
#
# COMPACT_ATOMS: atom_id res chain seq x y z
N MET A 1 -1.92 -12.14 1.76
CA MET A 1 -2.91 -11.04 1.70
C MET A 1 -2.46 -9.89 2.59
N CYS A 2 -2.72 -8.65 2.15
CA CYS A 2 -2.46 -7.42 2.92
C CYS A 2 -3.66 -6.47 2.80
N TYR A 3 -4.00 -5.78 3.87
CA TYR A 3 -4.92 -4.65 3.87
C TYR A 3 -4.35 -3.51 4.72
N VAL A 4 -4.41 -2.29 4.21
CA VAL A 4 -3.86 -1.11 4.87
C VAL A 4 -4.87 0.03 4.81
N TRP A 5 -5.16 0.64 5.95
CA TRP A 5 -5.71 2.00 6.00
C TRP A 5 -4.59 3.01 6.26
N ALA A 6 -4.18 3.72 5.21
CA ALA A 6 -3.22 4.80 5.27
C ALA A 6 -3.88 6.03 5.91
N HIS A 7 -3.79 6.12 7.23
CA HIS A 7 -4.59 7.05 8.03
C HIS A 7 -3.94 8.42 8.27
N ASN A 8 -2.67 8.62 7.91
CA ASN A 8 -1.93 9.84 8.19
C ASN A 8 -1.51 10.54 6.88
N PRO A 9 -2.36 11.39 6.30
CA PRO A 9 -2.06 12.07 5.03
C PRO A 9 -0.96 13.14 5.18
N THR A 10 -0.75 13.66 6.39
CA THR A 10 0.24 14.70 6.71
C THR A 10 1.57 14.14 7.22
N ALA A 11 1.79 12.83 7.11
CA ALA A 11 3.06 12.20 7.46
C ALA A 11 4.24 12.88 6.75
N ALA A 12 5.36 13.02 7.46
CA ALA A 12 6.57 13.63 6.92
C ALA A 12 7.06 12.85 5.69
N VAL A 13 7.51 13.58 4.66
CA VAL A 13 8.02 12.99 3.42
C VAL A 13 9.22 12.08 3.73
N ASN A 14 9.23 10.89 3.14
CA ASN A 14 10.27 9.86 3.29
C ASN A 14 10.42 9.29 4.71
N VAL A 15 9.48 9.58 5.61
CA VAL A 15 9.44 8.99 6.95
C VAL A 15 8.33 7.93 6.99
N PRO A 16 8.67 6.62 7.08
CA PRO A 16 7.67 5.57 7.12
C PRO A 16 6.90 5.61 8.45
N TYR A 17 5.59 5.39 8.40
CA TYR A 17 4.76 5.19 9.59
C TYR A 17 4.06 3.83 9.56
N THR A 18 3.71 3.33 10.75
CA THR A 18 2.89 2.13 10.90
C THR A 18 1.42 2.52 10.77
N PRO A 19 0.65 1.93 9.83
CA PRO A 19 -0.79 2.15 9.69
C PRO A 19 -1.59 1.74 10.93
N SER A 20 -2.89 2.07 10.95
CA SER A 20 -3.75 1.76 12.10
C SER A 20 -3.79 0.26 12.35
N GLY A 21 -3.53 -0.16 13.60
CA GLY A 21 -3.59 -1.55 14.02
C GLY A 21 -4.99 -2.18 13.91
N THR A 22 -6.02 -1.36 14.08
CA THR A 22 -7.43 -1.79 14.07
C THR A 22 -7.98 -1.93 12.65
N TYR A 23 -7.53 -1.07 11.73
CA TYR A 23 -8.00 -1.03 10.34
C TYR A 23 -6.91 -1.46 9.34
N SER A 24 -6.03 -2.38 9.75
CA SER A 24 -5.03 -2.98 8.88
C SER A 24 -4.89 -4.46 9.16
N TYR A 25 -4.56 -5.23 8.12
CA TYR A 25 -4.31 -6.66 8.20
C TYR A 25 -3.05 -7.04 7.40
N ASN A 26 -2.33 -8.04 7.89
CA ASN A 26 -1.23 -8.68 7.20
C ASN A 26 -1.18 -10.14 7.65
N ALA A 27 -1.11 -11.06 6.69
CA ALA A 27 -1.19 -12.49 6.97
C ALA A 27 0.03 -13.06 7.72
N VAL A 28 1.17 -12.36 7.73
CA VAL A 28 2.43 -12.86 8.32
C VAL A 28 2.78 -12.09 9.60
N GLY A 29 2.99 -10.78 9.51
CA GLY A 29 3.46 -9.97 10.65
C GLY A 29 2.41 -9.07 11.28
N ARG A 30 1.12 -9.29 10.97
CA ARG A 30 -0.02 -8.45 11.40
C ARG A 30 0.21 -6.96 11.07
N ALA A 31 -0.56 -6.06 11.68
CA ALA A 31 -0.49 -4.63 11.35
C ALA A 31 0.92 -4.02 11.52
N ALA A 32 1.74 -4.55 12.43
CA ALA A 32 3.11 -4.10 12.65
C ALA A 32 4.06 -4.37 11.47
N ALA A 33 3.69 -5.24 10.52
CA ALA A 33 4.43 -5.50 9.29
C ALA A 33 4.07 -4.57 8.12
N ASN A 34 3.04 -3.74 8.27
CA ASN A 34 2.64 -2.78 7.24
C ASN A 34 3.34 -1.45 7.47
N ARG A 35 3.81 -0.82 6.39
CA ARG A 35 4.39 0.52 6.39
C ARG A 35 3.80 1.33 5.26
N VAL A 36 3.55 2.60 5.52
CA VAL A 36 3.21 3.60 4.50
C VAL A 36 4.25 4.70 4.59
N THR A 37 4.79 5.08 3.45
CA THR A 37 5.75 6.18 3.32
C THR A 37 5.19 7.16 2.31
N ARG A 38 4.94 8.40 2.73
CA ARG A 38 4.64 9.48 1.78
C ARG A 38 5.94 9.90 1.11
N THR A 39 5.99 9.87 -0.22
CA THR A 39 7.20 10.19 -1.01
C THR A 39 7.12 11.54 -1.72
N GLY A 40 5.93 12.16 -1.74
CA GLY A 40 5.66 13.48 -2.29
C GLY A 40 4.17 13.80 -2.15
N VAL A 41 3.74 14.95 -2.65
CA VAL A 41 2.30 15.32 -2.65
C VAL A 41 1.51 14.28 -3.45
N GLY A 42 0.50 13.70 -2.80
CA GLY A 42 -0.36 12.65 -3.35
C GLY A 42 0.37 11.37 -3.73
N SER A 43 1.60 11.16 -3.27
CA SER A 43 2.44 10.03 -3.67
C SER A 43 2.88 9.23 -2.45
N TYR A 44 2.62 7.93 -2.49
CA TYR A 44 2.88 7.02 -1.37
C TYR A 44 3.48 5.70 -1.83
N VAL A 45 4.26 5.08 -0.95
CA VAL A 45 4.69 3.68 -1.05
C VAL A 45 4.10 2.92 0.12
N VAL A 46 3.41 1.82 -0.17
CA VAL A 46 2.95 0.84 0.80
C VAL A 46 3.88 -0.36 0.76
N THR A 47 4.34 -0.81 1.91
CA THR A 47 5.12 -2.04 2.07
C THR A 47 4.42 -2.95 3.06
N CYS A 48 4.09 -4.16 2.63
CA CYS A 48 3.57 -5.21 3.51
C CYS A 48 4.63 -6.30 3.61
N ARG A 49 5.26 -6.40 4.78
CA ARG A 49 6.37 -7.34 4.98
C ARG A 49 5.90 -8.78 5.02
N GLY A 50 6.69 -9.68 4.42
CA GLY A 50 6.49 -11.13 4.43
C GLY A 50 5.38 -11.66 3.51
N VAL A 51 4.65 -10.77 2.81
CA VAL A 51 3.53 -11.15 1.92
C VAL A 51 3.85 -10.95 0.44
N GLY A 52 5.13 -10.80 0.09
CA GLY A 52 5.58 -10.65 -1.31
C GLY A 52 5.57 -11.93 -2.14
N GLY A 53 5.20 -13.06 -1.54
CA GLY A 53 5.15 -14.37 -2.18
C GLY A 53 6.45 -15.17 -2.10
N GLY A 54 7.62 -14.54 -1.94
CA GLY A 54 8.95 -15.18 -2.00
C GLY A 54 9.05 -16.60 -1.41
N ALA A 55 9.23 -16.73 -0.09
CA ALA A 55 9.50 -18.03 0.57
C ALA A 55 8.34 -19.04 0.46
N LEU A 56 7.10 -18.57 0.30
CA LEU A 56 5.94 -19.45 0.08
C LEU A 56 5.96 -20.12 -1.30
N PHE A 57 6.71 -19.55 -2.26
CA PHE A 57 6.80 -20.04 -3.63
C PHE A 57 8.24 -20.45 -4.03
N ALA A 58 9.18 -20.44 -3.08
CA ALA A 58 10.55 -20.90 -3.28
C ALA A 58 10.56 -22.37 -3.74
N GLY A 59 11.17 -22.64 -4.90
CA GLY A 59 11.28 -23.99 -5.48
C GLY A 59 10.18 -24.39 -6.48
N SER A 60 9.17 -23.55 -6.70
CA SER A 60 8.05 -23.88 -7.61
C SER A 60 8.29 -23.55 -9.09
N GLY A 61 9.37 -22.84 -9.44
CA GLY A 61 9.82 -22.55 -10.81
C GLY A 61 8.87 -21.71 -11.70
N SER A 62 7.61 -21.51 -11.29
CA SER A 62 6.52 -21.06 -12.15
C SER A 62 5.82 -19.79 -11.67
N TRP A 63 6.22 -19.22 -10.52
CA TRP A 63 5.51 -18.10 -9.90
C TRP A 63 6.43 -16.88 -9.78
N GLY A 64 6.25 -15.93 -10.72
CA GLY A 64 6.92 -14.63 -10.79
C GLY A 64 6.05 -13.48 -10.27
N ALA A 65 6.21 -12.28 -10.86
CA ALA A 65 5.37 -11.12 -10.54
C ALA A 65 3.87 -11.43 -10.79
N GLY A 66 3.01 -11.04 -9.85
CA GLY A 66 1.58 -11.31 -9.90
C GLY A 66 0.78 -10.70 -8.75
N GLY A 67 -0.41 -11.27 -8.53
CA GLY A 67 -1.41 -10.81 -7.57
C GLY A 67 -2.23 -9.61 -8.06
N HIS A 68 -3.11 -9.13 -7.19
CA HIS A 68 -4.05 -8.07 -7.49
C HIS A 68 -4.06 -7.01 -6.39
N VAL A 69 -4.02 -5.74 -6.79
CA VAL A 69 -4.03 -4.59 -5.88
C VAL A 69 -5.24 -3.73 -6.16
N GLN A 70 -6.01 -3.43 -5.12
CA GLN A 70 -7.07 -2.42 -5.14
C GLN A 70 -6.69 -1.26 -4.23
N VAL A 71 -6.99 -0.05 -4.68
CA VAL A 71 -6.82 1.17 -3.91
C VAL A 71 -8.07 2.02 -4.08
N THR A 72 -8.51 2.64 -3.00
CA THR A 72 -9.54 3.68 -3.04
C THR A 72 -9.19 4.78 -2.05
N ALA A 73 -9.54 6.02 -2.41
CA ALA A 73 -9.51 7.12 -1.46
C ALA A 73 -10.46 6.83 -0.29
N TYR A 74 -10.18 7.41 0.87
CA TYR A 74 -10.96 7.22 2.09
C TYR A 74 -11.20 8.55 2.78
N GLY A 75 -12.46 8.80 3.16
CA GLY A 75 -12.85 9.98 3.92
C GLY A 75 -13.55 11.02 3.06
N THR A 76 -13.52 12.26 3.52
CA THR A 76 -14.23 13.40 2.92
C THR A 76 -13.29 14.56 2.61
N GLU A 77 -11.97 14.32 2.65
CA GLU A 77 -10.97 15.30 2.25
C GLU A 77 -10.89 15.42 0.72
N ASP A 78 -10.27 16.51 0.23
CA ASP A 78 -10.21 16.90 -1.18
C ASP A 78 -9.67 15.87 -2.22
N ALA A 79 -9.22 14.65 -1.87
CA ALA A 79 -8.97 13.62 -2.89
C ALA A 79 -10.24 12.86 -3.11
N ASP A 80 -10.71 13.04 -4.32
CA ASP A 80 -11.81 12.28 -4.85
C ASP A 80 -11.37 10.85 -5.22
N TYR A 81 -10.08 10.61 -5.53
CA TYR A 81 -9.63 9.26 -5.87
C TYR A 81 -8.13 9.00 -5.63
N CYS A 82 -7.83 7.73 -5.34
CA CYS A 82 -6.48 7.19 -5.31
C CYS A 82 -6.41 5.96 -6.23
N LYS A 83 -5.28 5.78 -6.90
CA LYS A 83 -5.04 4.65 -7.81
C LYS A 83 -3.68 4.00 -7.56
N VAL A 84 -3.60 2.74 -7.94
CA VAL A 84 -2.33 2.01 -7.98
C VAL A 84 -1.46 2.59 -9.10
N GLY A 85 -0.21 2.92 -8.78
CA GLY A 85 0.78 3.33 -9.75
C GLY A 85 1.53 2.14 -10.36
N SER A 86 2.02 1.27 -9.48
CA SER A 86 2.72 0.04 -9.77
C SER A 86 2.74 -0.82 -8.50
N TRP A 87 2.99 -2.12 -8.62
CA TRP A 87 3.28 -2.97 -7.48
C TRP A 87 4.35 -4.00 -7.81
N GLY A 88 5.01 -4.48 -6.77
CA GLY A 88 6.08 -5.46 -6.82
C GLY A 88 5.78 -6.65 -5.93
N THR A 89 5.99 -7.83 -6.50
CA THR A 89 5.82 -9.15 -5.89
C THR A 89 6.92 -10.09 -6.39
N GLY A 90 7.05 -11.28 -5.80
CA GLY A 90 8.12 -12.24 -6.07
C GLY A 90 9.35 -12.12 -5.15
N GLY A 91 9.41 -11.06 -4.35
CA GLY A 91 10.37 -10.91 -3.24
C GLY A 91 9.78 -11.34 -1.89
N ALA A 92 10.51 -11.07 -0.80
CA ALA A 92 10.01 -11.31 0.56
C ALA A 92 8.78 -10.44 0.90
N ASP A 93 8.76 -9.20 0.40
CA ASP A 93 7.76 -8.19 0.73
C ASP A 93 6.92 -7.81 -0.48
N PHE A 94 5.66 -7.47 -0.23
CA PHE A 94 4.82 -6.79 -1.21
C PHE A 94 5.08 -5.29 -1.13
N THR A 95 5.21 -4.63 -2.28
CA THR A 95 5.32 -3.18 -2.37
C THR A 95 4.34 -2.63 -3.39
N ALA A 96 3.75 -1.47 -3.13
CA ALA A 96 2.92 -0.77 -4.10
C ALA A 96 3.14 0.74 -4.04
N SER A 97 3.21 1.37 -5.20
CA SER A 97 3.09 2.82 -5.30
C SER A 97 1.62 3.21 -5.42
N VAL A 98 1.21 4.24 -4.70
CA VAL A 98 -0.14 4.79 -4.70
C VAL A 98 -0.06 6.26 -5.08
N ARG A 99 -0.98 6.69 -5.95
CA ARG A 99 -1.14 8.08 -6.37
C ARG A 99 -2.56 8.56 -6.07
N CYS A 100 -2.69 9.67 -5.38
CA CYS A 100 -3.95 10.30 -5.00
C CYS A 100 -4.08 11.68 -5.64
N TYR A 101 -5.30 12.02 -6.05
CA TYR A 101 -5.62 13.24 -6.78
C TYR A 101 -6.95 13.82 -6.29
N ASN A 102 -7.08 15.14 -6.37
CA ASN A 102 -8.37 15.81 -6.22
C ASN A 102 -9.24 15.70 -7.48
N SER A 103 -10.46 16.23 -7.43
CA SER A 103 -11.45 16.24 -8.53
C SER A 103 -10.95 16.96 -9.77
N ALA A 104 -10.03 17.91 -9.61
CA ALA A 104 -9.36 18.59 -10.71
C ALA A 104 -8.19 17.77 -11.30
N GLY A 105 -7.89 16.59 -10.76
CA GLY A 105 -6.79 15.72 -11.20
C GLY A 105 -5.40 16.18 -10.73
N ILE A 106 -5.32 17.06 -9.74
CA ILE A 106 -4.07 17.57 -9.17
C ILE A 106 -3.62 16.64 -8.03
N PRO A 107 -2.32 16.25 -7.95
CA PRO A 107 -1.82 15.45 -6.84
C PRO A 107 -2.17 16.09 -5.50
N SER A 108 -2.74 15.30 -4.59
CA SER A 108 -3.18 15.80 -3.29
C SER A 108 -3.04 14.72 -2.22
N ASP A 109 -2.74 15.11 -0.98
CA ASP A 109 -2.45 14.19 0.12
C ASP A 109 -3.69 13.74 0.87
N HIS A 110 -3.96 12.43 0.91
CA HIS A 110 -5.21 11.91 1.45
C HIS A 110 -5.07 10.55 2.11
N ARG A 111 -6.07 10.23 2.94
CA ARG A 111 -6.24 8.87 3.46
C ARG A 111 -6.72 7.97 2.34
N PHE A 112 -6.29 6.71 2.38
CA PHE A 112 -6.71 5.70 1.42
C PHE A 112 -6.71 4.32 2.06
N THR A 113 -7.43 3.40 1.42
CA THR A 113 -7.30 1.99 1.72
C THR A 113 -6.62 1.27 0.56
N LEU A 114 -5.78 0.30 0.87
CA LEU A 114 -5.15 -0.59 -0.10
C LEU A 114 -5.43 -2.03 0.31
N MET A 115 -5.84 -2.85 -0.65
CA MET A 115 -5.95 -4.30 -0.49
C MET A 115 -5.04 -4.99 -1.51
N PHE A 116 -4.34 -6.01 -1.06
CA PHE A 116 -3.56 -6.90 -1.89
C PHE A 116 -3.93 -8.37 -1.63
N SER A 117 -4.27 -9.07 -2.71
CA SER A 117 -4.45 -10.53 -2.74
C SER A 117 -3.42 -11.14 -3.70
N TRP A 118 -2.86 -12.29 -3.30
CA TRP A 118 -2.07 -13.11 -4.21
C TRP A 118 -3.02 -13.89 -5.12
#